data_AF-A0A286HIN0-F1
#
_entry.id   AF-A0A286HIN0-F1
#
_cell.length_a   1.000
_cell.length_b   1.000
_cell.length_c   1.000
_cell.angle_alpha   90.00
_cell.angle_beta   90.00
_cell.angle_gamma   90.00
#
_symmetry.space_group_name_H-M   'P 1'
#
loop_
_entity.id
_entity.type
_entity.pdbx_description
1 polymer ?
#
loop_
_entity_poly.entity_id
_entity_poly.type
_entity_poly.pdbx_seq_one_letter_code
_entity_poly.pdbx_strand_id
1 'polypeptide(L)'
;MSDDTRTAAPLPEDALRSARLLARAEAAVMALFATRAYELGWTVRSKLSGILDHVTLSCDAGHSTQVTPVTALHPKLGSTIVRAPEGSVFLLEAGMEHMAMPGTRKLAAFPMALEECEHCARKRWEETASASFAAYAIETDLRILADAASVNGYPAKQVRCLHGHEFTITAMNPRTPGRLPGGAYGFTTGSDGAGDPCVTCRGISQTPKLVEFRRRAHEQDLMILDVMSDHILQTVRLCCVAGHLTSVGINTGLKRELLCARCSGVGVRPEPTVYYVVTDGAMVKPGISSGDGRGRLDTHRSQHGLGQVRRLITDLPVGAARDVERHVLDCLASQGIRPVMGSEYFRAAHTDRVLELADGWFAANLPNFPWAATT
;
A
#
# COMPACT_ATOMS: atom_id res chain seq x y z
N MET A 1 -34.00 54.31 -43.14
CA MET A 1 -35.21 53.95 -42.37
C MET A 1 -34.78 53.92 -40.91
N SER A 2 -35.10 54.99 -40.18
CA SER A 2 -34.76 55.17 -38.76
C SER A 2 -35.90 54.61 -37.94
N ASP A 3 -35.65 53.53 -37.20
CA ASP A 3 -36.64 52.83 -36.39
C ASP A 3 -36.77 53.55 -35.03
N ASP A 4 -37.63 54.57 -34.99
CA ASP A 4 -37.94 55.36 -33.79
C ASP A 4 -38.89 54.56 -32.87
N THR A 5 -38.34 53.60 -32.12
CA THR A 5 -39.09 52.90 -31.07
C THR A 5 -39.16 53.78 -29.82
N ARG A 6 -40.12 54.69 -29.78
CA ARG A 6 -40.53 55.36 -28.55
C ARG A 6 -41.24 54.35 -27.64
N THR A 7 -40.54 53.87 -26.62
CA THR A 7 -41.12 53.05 -25.54
C THR A 7 -42.16 53.88 -24.79
N ALA A 8 -43.44 53.57 -24.97
CA ALA A 8 -44.52 54.21 -24.21
C ALA A 8 -44.35 53.93 -22.71
N ALA A 9 -44.60 54.95 -21.87
CA ALA A 9 -44.55 54.78 -20.42
C ALA A 9 -45.61 53.74 -19.98
N PRO A 10 -45.26 52.82 -19.05
CA PRO A 10 -46.19 51.79 -18.60
C PRO A 10 -47.41 52.40 -17.92
N LEU A 11 -48.58 51.77 -18.10
CA LEU A 11 -49.81 52.22 -17.47
C LEU A 11 -49.69 52.07 -15.93
N PRO A 12 -50.32 52.96 -15.12
CA PRO A 12 -50.26 52.88 -13.65
C PRO A 12 -50.68 51.51 -13.07
N GLU A 13 -51.60 50.81 -13.74
CA GLU A 13 -52.03 49.47 -13.36
C GLU A 13 -50.94 48.42 -13.54
N ASP A 14 -50.10 48.55 -14.58
CA ASP A 14 -48.96 47.67 -14.82
C ASP A 14 -47.87 47.86 -13.77
N ALA A 15 -47.64 49.11 -13.32
CA ALA A 15 -46.72 49.41 -12.24
C ALA A 15 -47.15 48.77 -10.90
N LEU A 16 -48.43 48.87 -10.54
CA LEU A 16 -48.99 48.24 -9.33
C LEU A 16 -48.98 46.71 -9.41
N ARG A 17 -49.29 46.13 -10.58
CA ARG A 17 -49.21 44.69 -10.82
C ARG A 17 -47.78 44.18 -10.67
N SER A 18 -46.81 44.91 -11.23
CA SER A 18 -45.39 44.59 -11.15
C SER A 18 -44.88 44.63 -9.72
N ALA A 19 -45.24 45.66 -8.94
CA ALA A 19 -44.85 45.76 -7.53
C ALA A 19 -45.40 44.60 -6.69
N ARG A 20 -46.65 44.19 -6.91
CA ARG A 20 -47.25 43.04 -6.20
C ARG A 20 -46.59 41.71 -6.58
N LEU A 21 -46.23 41.54 -7.84
CA LEU A 21 -45.52 40.34 -8.31
C LEU A 21 -44.12 40.26 -7.70
N LEU A 22 -43.40 41.38 -7.63
CA LEU A 22 -42.09 41.47 -6.97
C LEU A 22 -42.20 41.15 -5.47
N ALA A 23 -43.15 41.73 -4.76
CA ALA A 23 -43.35 41.44 -3.33
C ALA A 23 -43.69 39.96 -3.06
N ARG A 24 -44.49 39.32 -3.93
CA ARG A 24 -44.78 37.88 -3.83
C ARG A 24 -43.56 37.01 -4.12
N ALA A 25 -42.77 37.37 -5.14
CA ALA A 25 -41.54 36.69 -5.46
C ALA A 25 -40.53 36.79 -4.31
N GLU A 26 -40.40 37.98 -3.72
CA GLU A 26 -39.54 38.22 -2.56
C GLU A 26 -39.97 37.37 -1.36
N ALA A 27 -41.27 37.40 -1.01
CA ALA A 27 -41.81 36.57 0.07
C ALA A 27 -41.59 35.07 -0.17
N ALA A 28 -41.72 34.60 -1.41
CA ALA A 28 -41.47 33.20 -1.75
C ALA A 28 -39.99 32.81 -1.58
N VAL A 29 -39.06 33.67 -1.99
CA VAL A 29 -37.61 33.46 -1.79
C VAL A 29 -37.28 33.44 -0.29
N MET A 30 -37.83 34.36 0.49
CA MET A 30 -37.60 34.40 1.93
C MET A 30 -38.16 33.18 2.66
N ALA A 31 -39.35 32.71 2.26
CA ALA A 31 -39.94 31.48 2.80
C ALA A 31 -39.07 30.25 2.45
N LEU A 32 -38.62 30.14 1.20
CA LEU A 32 -37.73 29.06 0.77
C LEU A 32 -36.40 29.09 1.53
N PHE A 33 -35.82 30.27 1.74
CA PHE A 33 -34.60 30.46 2.51
C PHE A 33 -34.78 30.02 3.97
N ALA A 34 -35.84 30.47 4.63
CA ALA A 34 -36.11 30.11 6.02
C ALA A 34 -36.33 28.60 6.19
N THR A 35 -37.14 27.99 5.30
CA THR A 35 -37.35 26.54 5.29
C THR A 35 -36.03 25.79 5.10
N ARG A 36 -35.21 26.21 4.12
CA ARG A 36 -33.94 25.55 3.85
C ARG A 36 -32.94 25.70 4.99
N ALA A 37 -32.87 26.89 5.59
CA ALA A 37 -32.05 27.14 6.77
C ALA A 37 -32.46 26.20 7.92
N TYR A 38 -33.76 26.08 8.18
CA TYR A 38 -34.28 25.18 9.21
C TYR A 38 -33.97 23.70 8.93
N GLU A 39 -34.19 23.23 7.70
CA GLU A 39 -33.85 21.85 7.28
C GLU A 39 -32.37 21.51 7.50
N LEU A 40 -31.49 22.50 7.37
CA LEU A 40 -30.04 22.36 7.57
C LEU A 40 -29.61 22.59 9.03
N GLY A 41 -30.56 22.78 9.96
CA GLY A 41 -30.30 22.99 11.38
C GLY A 41 -29.82 24.40 11.74
N TRP A 42 -30.15 25.41 10.92
CA TRP A 42 -29.89 26.81 11.20
C TRP A 42 -31.11 27.49 11.84
N THR A 43 -30.84 28.30 12.87
CA THR A 43 -31.79 29.27 13.42
C THR A 43 -31.49 30.66 12.87
N VAL A 44 -32.50 31.32 12.31
CA VAL A 44 -32.43 32.72 11.87
C VAL A 44 -32.47 33.65 13.09
N ARG A 45 -31.43 34.47 13.30
CA ARG A 45 -31.31 35.36 14.47
C ARG A 45 -31.67 36.82 14.19
N SER A 46 -31.60 37.26 12.94
CA SER A 46 -31.92 38.63 12.55
C SER A 46 -33.30 38.72 11.90
N LYS A 47 -33.90 39.92 11.91
CA LYS A 47 -35.16 40.17 11.21
C LYS A 47 -34.96 39.99 9.70
N LEU A 48 -35.87 39.27 9.06
CA LEU A 48 -35.90 39.10 7.61
C LEU A 48 -36.55 40.36 6.99
N SER A 49 -35.72 41.29 6.52
CA SER A 49 -36.18 42.58 5.96
C SER A 49 -36.18 42.64 4.43
N GLY A 50 -35.42 41.78 3.75
CA GLY A 50 -35.42 41.66 2.30
C GLY A 50 -34.44 40.61 1.77
N ILE A 51 -34.54 40.27 0.47
CA ILE A 51 -33.75 39.18 -0.15
C ILE A 51 -32.25 39.47 -0.32
N LEU A 52 -31.87 40.74 -0.26
CA LEU A 52 -30.48 41.21 -0.36
C LEU A 52 -29.87 41.54 1.01
N ASP A 53 -30.68 41.57 2.07
CA ASP A 53 -30.20 41.93 3.40
C ASP A 53 -29.40 40.80 4.02
N HIS A 54 -28.38 41.16 4.80
CA HIS A 54 -27.61 40.18 5.55
C HIS A 54 -28.46 39.59 6.68
N VAL A 55 -28.53 38.27 6.70
CA VAL A 55 -29.20 37.48 7.72
C VAL A 55 -28.15 36.73 8.52
N THR A 56 -28.20 36.88 9.85
CA THR A 56 -27.37 36.09 10.75
C THR A 56 -28.06 34.76 11.05
N LEU A 57 -27.39 33.67 10.70
CA LEU A 57 -27.80 32.31 11.03
C LEU A 57 -26.94 31.79 12.18
N SER A 58 -27.51 31.00 13.08
CA SER A 58 -26.78 30.27 14.11
C SER A 58 -27.19 28.80 14.16
N CYS A 59 -26.25 27.87 14.25
CA CYS A 59 -26.58 26.47 14.49
C CYS A 59 -26.75 26.18 15.98
N ASP A 60 -27.22 24.98 16.33
CA ASP A 60 -27.46 24.56 17.72
C ASP A 60 -26.19 24.54 18.59
N ALA A 61 -25.02 24.42 17.96
CA ALA A 61 -23.72 24.50 18.64
C ALA A 61 -23.25 25.94 18.90
N GLY A 62 -24.03 26.95 18.52
CA GLY A 62 -23.72 28.37 18.75
C GLY A 62 -22.83 29.02 17.70
N HIS A 63 -22.42 28.31 16.63
CA HIS A 63 -21.68 28.92 15.53
C HIS A 63 -22.61 29.82 14.70
N SER A 64 -22.14 31.02 14.35
CA SER A 64 -22.89 31.98 13.54
C SER A 64 -22.25 32.25 12.18
N THR A 65 -23.07 32.48 11.17
CA THR A 65 -22.63 32.96 9.85
C THR A 65 -23.58 34.04 9.33
N GLN A 66 -23.09 34.90 8.43
CA GLN A 66 -23.89 35.91 7.76
C GLN A 66 -24.01 35.58 6.28
N VAL A 67 -25.24 35.56 5.78
CA VAL A 67 -25.56 35.26 4.38
C VAL A 67 -26.62 36.22 3.86
N THR A 68 -26.74 36.38 2.55
CA THR A 68 -27.94 37.00 1.97
C THR A 68 -28.86 35.89 1.44
N PRO A 69 -30.19 35.96 1.64
CA PRO A 69 -31.11 34.90 1.22
C PRO A 69 -30.95 34.46 -0.24
N VAL A 70 -30.73 35.42 -1.15
CA VAL A 70 -30.53 35.11 -2.57
C VAL A 70 -29.22 34.38 -2.88
N THR A 71 -28.12 34.73 -2.21
CA THR A 71 -26.81 34.08 -2.42
C THR A 71 -26.79 32.68 -1.81
N ALA A 72 -27.44 32.54 -0.65
CA ALA A 72 -27.63 31.29 0.08
C ALA A 72 -28.44 30.26 -0.73
N LEU A 73 -29.50 30.67 -1.43
CA LEU A 73 -30.34 29.75 -2.19
C LEU A 73 -29.78 29.41 -3.57
N HIS A 74 -29.04 30.32 -4.20
CA HIS A 74 -28.50 30.07 -5.54
C HIS A 74 -27.20 30.84 -5.77
N PRO A 75 -26.03 30.18 -5.67
CA PRO A 75 -24.73 30.86 -5.70
C PRO A 75 -24.47 31.61 -7.02
N LYS A 76 -25.07 31.18 -8.14
CA LYS A 76 -24.96 31.87 -9.44
C LYS A 76 -25.93 33.06 -9.60
N LEU A 77 -27.00 33.16 -8.79
CA LEU A 77 -27.94 34.30 -8.89
C LEU A 77 -27.42 35.50 -8.09
N GLY A 78 -26.75 35.25 -6.96
CA GLY A 78 -26.07 36.28 -6.18
C GLY A 78 -25.04 37.08 -6.98
N SER A 79 -24.26 36.41 -7.84
CA SER A 79 -23.26 37.06 -8.70
C SER A 79 -23.86 37.85 -9.87
N THR A 80 -25.12 37.61 -10.23
CA THR A 80 -25.76 38.18 -11.42
C THR A 80 -26.73 39.31 -11.06
N ILE A 81 -27.33 39.27 -9.87
CA ILE A 81 -28.29 40.27 -9.38
C ILE A 81 -27.59 41.40 -8.61
N VAL A 82 -26.46 41.14 -7.96
CA VAL A 82 -25.68 42.15 -7.24
C VAL A 82 -24.65 42.78 -8.18
N ARG A 83 -25.11 43.54 -9.17
CA ARG A 83 -24.28 44.62 -9.71
C ARG A 83 -24.52 45.82 -8.80
N ALA A 84 -23.51 46.15 -8.00
CA ALA A 84 -23.54 47.32 -7.13
C ALA A 84 -23.99 48.56 -7.94
N PRO A 85 -24.91 49.41 -7.41
CA PRO A 85 -25.19 50.68 -8.06
C PRO A 85 -23.89 51.48 -8.16
N GLU A 86 -23.66 52.08 -9.33
CA GLU A 86 -22.50 52.94 -9.58
C GLU A 86 -22.42 54.00 -8.46
N GLY A 87 -21.37 53.92 -7.63
CA GLY A 87 -21.14 54.83 -6.51
C GLY A 87 -21.16 54.20 -5.11
N SER A 88 -21.46 52.91 -4.95
CA SER A 88 -21.28 52.24 -3.65
C SER A 88 -19.81 51.85 -3.44
N VAL A 89 -19.11 52.67 -2.66
CA VAL A 89 -17.72 52.43 -2.23
C VAL A 89 -17.72 51.25 -1.26
N PHE A 90 -17.46 50.06 -1.78
CA PHE A 90 -16.96 48.96 -0.96
C PHE A 90 -15.53 49.32 -0.53
N LEU A 91 -15.36 49.63 0.76
CA LEU A 91 -14.05 49.55 1.42
C LEU A 91 -13.65 48.07 1.51
N LEU A 92 -13.19 47.52 0.39
CA LEU A 92 -12.18 46.48 0.43
C LEU A 92 -10.89 47.19 0.80
N GLU A 93 -10.46 47.02 2.05
CA GLU A 93 -9.13 47.41 2.53
C GLU A 93 -8.05 46.73 1.68
N ALA A 94 -7.73 47.35 0.56
CA ALA A 94 -6.48 47.14 -0.16
C ALA A 94 -5.46 48.09 0.48
N GLY A 95 -4.72 47.61 1.48
CA GLY A 95 -3.77 48.49 2.17
C GLY A 95 -3.01 47.93 3.36
N MET A 96 -2.60 46.65 3.34
CA MET A 96 -1.51 46.16 4.21
C MET A 96 -0.72 45.06 3.50
N GLU A 97 -0.15 45.38 2.33
CA GLU A 97 1.02 44.67 1.82
C GLU A 97 2.23 45.21 2.59
N HIS A 98 2.60 44.52 3.68
CA HIS A 98 3.96 44.41 4.23
C HIS A 98 3.84 43.91 5.67
N MET A 99 3.88 42.58 5.82
CA MET A 99 4.08 41.73 7.01
C MET A 99 3.14 40.52 6.99
N ALA A 100 3.08 39.81 5.86
CA ALA A 100 2.47 38.49 5.82
C ALA A 100 3.48 37.45 6.33
N MET A 101 3.20 36.87 7.49
CA MET A 101 3.79 35.60 7.92
C MET A 101 3.53 34.52 6.84
N PRO A 102 4.49 33.61 6.57
CA PRO A 102 4.26 32.53 5.63
C PRO A 102 3.30 31.52 6.28
N GLY A 103 2.03 31.49 5.84
CA GLY A 103 1.08 30.49 6.35
C GLY A 103 -0.41 30.64 6.00
N THR A 104 -0.90 31.81 5.58
CA THR A 104 -2.35 31.96 5.32
C THR A 104 -2.65 32.81 4.09
N ARG A 105 -2.75 32.16 2.92
CA ARG A 105 -3.54 32.72 1.80
C ARG A 105 -5.02 32.42 2.08
N LYS A 106 -5.79 33.43 2.49
CA LYS A 106 -7.25 33.37 2.42
C LYS A 106 -7.64 33.42 0.94
N LEU A 107 -7.96 32.26 0.35
CA LEU A 107 -8.69 32.22 -0.91
C LEU A 107 -10.02 32.93 -0.67
N ALA A 108 -10.34 33.91 -1.51
CA ALA A 108 -11.68 34.50 -1.55
C ALA A 108 -12.66 33.39 -1.95
N ALA A 109 -13.32 32.80 -0.95
CA ALA A 109 -14.29 31.75 -1.15
C ALA A 109 -15.51 32.36 -1.85
N PHE A 110 -15.80 31.91 -3.07
CA PHE A 110 -17.09 32.17 -3.70
C PHE A 110 -18.20 31.68 -2.76
N PRO A 111 -19.29 32.44 -2.56
CA PRO A 111 -20.37 32.00 -1.69
C PRO A 111 -20.96 30.72 -2.28
N MET A 112 -20.77 29.60 -1.59
CA MET A 112 -21.45 28.34 -1.91
C MET A 112 -22.91 28.44 -1.46
N ALA A 113 -23.76 27.57 -1.99
CA ALA A 113 -25.14 27.44 -1.51
C ALA A 113 -25.17 27.23 0.02
N LEU A 114 -26.28 27.55 0.67
CA LEU A 114 -26.45 27.31 2.09
C LEU A 114 -26.28 25.81 2.35
N GLU A 115 -25.22 25.50 3.07
CA GLU A 115 -24.86 24.15 3.51
C GLU A 115 -25.06 24.05 5.03
N GLU A 116 -24.87 22.84 5.56
CA GLU A 116 -24.77 22.65 7.00
C GLU A 116 -23.66 23.53 7.59
N CYS A 117 -23.73 23.80 8.90
CA CYS A 117 -22.66 24.51 9.58
C CYS A 117 -21.30 23.82 9.35
N GLU A 118 -20.38 24.49 8.66
CA GLU A 118 -19.07 23.96 8.29
C GLU A 118 -18.31 23.41 9.51
N HIS A 119 -18.36 24.11 10.64
CA HIS A 119 -17.70 23.68 11.88
C HIS A 119 -18.32 22.39 12.43
N CYS A 120 -19.66 22.26 12.42
CA CYS A 120 -20.36 21.07 12.88
C CYS A 120 -20.19 19.91 11.90
N ALA A 121 -20.28 20.16 10.60
CA ALA A 121 -20.06 19.19 9.55
C ALA A 121 -18.62 18.64 9.60
N ARG A 122 -17.62 19.51 9.76
CA ARG A 122 -16.23 19.12 9.97
C ARG A 122 -16.07 18.24 11.20
N LYS A 123 -16.63 18.65 12.34
CA LYS A 123 -16.54 17.88 13.60
C LYS A 123 -17.18 16.49 13.46
N ARG A 124 -18.39 16.39 12.89
CA ARG A 124 -19.04 15.09 12.64
C ARG A 124 -18.22 14.21 11.70
N TRP A 125 -17.63 14.81 10.67
CA TRP A 125 -16.76 14.09 9.74
C TRP A 125 -15.49 13.60 10.44
N GLU A 126 -14.82 14.43 11.25
CA GLU A 126 -13.64 14.05 12.03
C GLU A 126 -13.96 12.89 12.98
N GLU A 127 -15.09 12.95 13.68
CA GLU A 127 -15.57 11.87 14.57
C GLU A 127 -15.84 10.58 13.79
N THR A 128 -16.53 10.65 12.65
CA THR A 128 -16.84 9.48 11.80
C THR A 128 -15.59 8.89 11.16
N ALA A 129 -14.70 9.74 10.65
CA ALA A 129 -13.43 9.34 10.04
C ALA A 129 -12.50 8.73 11.08
N SER A 130 -12.50 9.23 12.32
CA SER A 130 -11.71 8.68 13.40
C SER A 130 -12.26 7.33 13.90
N ALA A 131 -13.58 7.23 14.07
CA ALA A 131 -14.24 5.97 14.44
C ALA A 131 -14.00 4.86 13.40
N SER A 132 -13.89 5.20 12.12
CA SER A 132 -13.62 4.24 11.04
C SER A 132 -12.14 3.92 10.80
N PHE A 133 -11.21 4.57 11.50
CA PHE A 133 -9.78 4.38 11.27
C PHE A 133 -9.30 2.95 11.61
N ALA A 134 -9.86 2.31 12.64
CA ALA A 134 -9.47 0.94 12.99
C ALA A 134 -9.79 -0.06 11.87
N ALA A 135 -10.96 0.07 11.23
CA ALA A 135 -11.32 -0.75 10.07
C ALA A 135 -10.38 -0.49 8.89
N TYR A 136 -10.08 0.77 8.61
CA TYR A 136 -9.10 1.15 7.59
C TYR A 136 -7.70 0.56 7.85
N ALA A 137 -7.23 0.59 9.11
CA ALA A 137 -5.95 0.02 9.48
C ALA A 137 -5.90 -1.49 9.22
N ILE A 138 -6.97 -2.23 9.53
CA ILE A 138 -7.09 -3.66 9.23
C ILE A 138 -7.06 -3.91 7.72
N GLU A 139 -7.87 -3.18 6.95
CA GLU A 139 -7.94 -3.32 5.48
C GLU A 139 -6.63 -3.01 4.76
N THR A 140 -5.72 -2.28 5.41
CA THR A 140 -4.43 -1.85 4.83
C THR A 140 -3.23 -2.47 5.52
N ASP A 141 -3.44 -3.55 6.29
CA ASP A 141 -2.41 -4.29 7.02
C ASP A 141 -1.52 -3.39 7.90
N LEU A 142 -2.14 -2.41 8.56
CA LEU A 142 -1.53 -1.54 9.55
C LEU A 142 -1.85 -2.03 10.95
N ARG A 143 -0.80 -2.20 11.76
CA ARG A 143 -0.91 -2.42 13.19
C ARG A 143 -0.85 -1.09 13.94
N ILE A 144 -1.90 -0.75 14.66
CA ILE A 144 -1.92 0.42 15.55
C ILE A 144 -1.03 0.10 16.77
N LEU A 145 -0.07 0.99 17.05
CA LEU A 145 0.86 0.86 18.18
C LEU A 145 0.43 1.72 19.36
N ALA A 146 0.11 2.99 19.10
CA ALA A 146 -0.26 3.95 20.14
C ALA A 146 -1.04 5.13 19.55
N ASP A 147 -1.68 5.90 20.45
CA ASP A 147 -2.20 7.22 20.13
C ASP A 147 -1.06 8.22 19.95
N ALA A 148 -1.24 9.15 19.00
CA ALA A 148 -0.28 10.20 18.71
C ALA A 148 -1.00 11.53 18.44
N ALA A 149 -0.26 12.63 18.49
CA ALA A 149 -0.73 13.93 18.03
C ALA A 149 -0.02 14.28 16.72
N SER A 150 -0.78 14.68 15.70
CA SER A 150 -0.15 15.25 14.49
C SER A 150 0.41 16.64 14.79
N VAL A 151 1.40 17.08 14.00
CA VAL A 151 1.97 18.43 14.08
C VAL A 151 0.92 19.53 13.93
N ASN A 152 -0.19 19.23 13.25
CA ASN A 152 -1.28 20.16 12.98
C ASN A 152 -2.43 20.04 14.01
N GLY A 153 -2.25 19.29 15.10
CA GLY A 153 -3.24 19.14 16.17
C GLY A 153 -4.39 18.16 15.87
N TYR A 154 -4.42 17.54 14.69
CA TYR A 154 -5.36 16.44 14.40
C TYR A 154 -5.00 15.18 15.19
N PRO A 155 -6.00 14.37 15.57
CA PRO A 155 -5.77 13.06 16.16
C PRO A 155 -4.95 12.21 15.19
N ALA A 156 -3.91 11.53 15.70
CA ALA A 156 -3.02 10.68 14.93
C ALA A 156 -2.84 9.33 15.64
N LYS A 157 -2.37 8.34 14.90
CA LYS A 157 -1.93 7.05 15.45
C LYS A 157 -0.48 6.79 15.02
N GLN A 158 0.31 6.25 15.93
CA GLN A 158 1.54 5.58 15.58
C GLN A 158 1.16 4.18 15.08
N VAL A 159 1.60 3.84 13.87
CA VAL A 159 1.28 2.56 13.21
C VAL A 159 2.54 1.87 12.72
N ARG A 160 2.45 0.55 12.55
CA ARG A 160 3.47 -0.28 11.90
C ARG A 160 2.84 -1.00 10.71
N CYS A 161 3.42 -0.91 9.52
CA CYS A 161 2.95 -1.69 8.37
C CYS A 161 3.43 -3.15 8.41
N LEU A 162 2.89 -4.00 7.54
CA LEU A 162 3.30 -5.41 7.38
C LEU A 162 4.81 -5.60 7.17
N HIS A 163 5.48 -4.64 6.53
CA HIS A 163 6.92 -4.65 6.27
C HIS A 163 7.76 -4.15 7.46
N GLY A 164 7.15 -3.87 8.61
CA GLY A 164 7.84 -3.48 9.85
C GLY A 164 8.15 -1.98 9.99
N HIS A 165 7.81 -1.14 9.02
CA HIS A 165 8.04 0.31 9.12
C HIS A 165 7.06 0.96 10.09
N GLU A 166 7.60 1.76 11.01
CA GLU A 166 6.82 2.57 11.94
C GLU A 166 6.71 4.01 11.46
N PHE A 167 5.51 4.55 11.50
CA PHE A 167 5.26 5.94 11.13
C PHE A 167 4.00 6.46 11.83
N THR A 168 3.84 7.78 11.83
CA THR A 168 2.64 8.44 12.33
C THR A 168 1.73 8.77 11.16
N ILE A 169 0.46 8.41 11.26
CA ILE A 169 -0.56 8.77 10.28
C ILE A 169 -1.74 9.43 11.01
N THR A 170 -2.40 10.35 10.35
CA THR A 170 -3.63 10.95 10.87
C THR A 170 -4.66 9.85 11.15
N ALA A 171 -5.28 9.89 12.33
CA ALA A 171 -6.22 8.89 12.82
C ALA A 171 -7.60 9.08 12.19
N MET A 172 -7.64 9.23 10.87
CA MET A 172 -8.84 9.49 10.08
C MET A 172 -8.79 8.59 8.86
N ASN A 173 -9.87 7.86 8.58
CA ASN A 173 -9.99 7.07 7.37
C ASN A 173 -10.15 8.01 6.15
N PRO A 174 -9.19 8.04 5.20
CA PRO A 174 -9.26 8.92 4.05
C PRO A 174 -10.36 8.52 3.04
N ARG A 175 -10.92 7.30 3.17
CA ARG A 175 -11.98 6.78 2.30
C ARG A 175 -13.39 7.08 2.81
N THR A 176 -13.54 7.58 4.04
CA THR A 176 -14.86 7.90 4.61
C THR A 176 -15.50 9.02 3.78
N PRO A 177 -16.65 8.75 3.14
CA PRO A 177 -17.28 9.71 2.23
C PRO A 177 -17.63 11.00 2.99
N GLY A 178 -16.90 12.05 2.65
CA GLY A 178 -17.10 13.39 3.17
C GLY A 178 -16.27 14.33 2.33
N ARG A 179 -16.93 15.09 1.47
CA ARG A 179 -16.30 16.26 0.87
C ARG A 179 -16.26 17.30 1.99
N LEU A 180 -15.09 17.62 2.52
CA LEU A 180 -14.95 18.77 3.41
C LEU A 180 -15.50 20.00 2.67
N PRO A 181 -16.48 20.73 3.23
CA PRO A 181 -16.88 22.01 2.68
C PRO A 181 -15.67 22.94 2.67
N GLY A 182 -15.35 23.57 1.53
CA GLY A 182 -14.35 24.65 1.47
C GLY A 182 -12.91 24.28 1.08
N GLY A 183 -12.54 23.02 0.82
CA GLY A 183 -11.21 22.76 0.24
C GLY A 183 -10.78 21.30 0.12
N ALA A 184 -9.95 21.02 -0.88
CA ALA A 184 -9.16 19.80 -0.92
C ALA A 184 -8.03 19.95 0.09
N TYR A 185 -8.10 19.24 1.23
CA TYR A 185 -6.91 19.13 2.06
C TYR A 185 -5.81 18.48 1.23
N GLY A 186 -4.73 19.22 1.06
CA GLY A 186 -3.44 18.62 0.77
C GLY A 186 -3.06 17.81 1.99
N PHE A 187 -3.38 16.51 1.98
CA PHE A 187 -2.53 15.53 2.64
C PHE A 187 -1.12 15.85 2.16
N THR A 188 -0.31 16.45 3.02
CA THR A 188 1.03 16.89 2.67
C THR A 188 1.77 15.69 2.08
N THR A 189 2.15 15.87 0.81
CA THR A 189 3.00 14.99 -0.01
C THR A 189 2.42 13.62 -0.39
N GLY A 190 1.70 13.59 -1.52
CA GLY A 190 1.51 12.40 -2.33
C GLY A 190 0.05 11.97 -2.48
N SER A 191 -0.65 12.54 -3.45
CA SER A 191 -1.98 12.15 -3.91
C SER A 191 -2.08 10.64 -4.12
N ASP A 192 -3.08 10.00 -3.50
CA ASP A 192 -3.49 8.58 -3.56
C ASP A 192 -3.16 7.73 -2.31
N GLY A 193 -3.41 8.28 -1.12
CA GLY A 193 -3.36 7.58 0.18
C GLY A 193 -4.47 6.54 0.43
N ALA A 194 -5.26 6.20 -0.59
CA ALA A 194 -6.30 5.18 -0.48
C ALA A 194 -5.75 3.76 -0.60
N GLY A 195 -4.59 3.52 -1.25
CA GLY A 195 -4.06 2.17 -1.48
C GLY A 195 -2.88 1.79 -0.59
N ASP A 196 -1.94 2.73 -0.38
CA ASP A 196 -0.63 2.44 0.23
C ASP A 196 -0.28 3.48 1.32
N PRO A 197 -0.71 3.30 2.58
CA PRO A 197 -0.52 4.30 3.64
C PRO A 197 0.93 4.48 4.12
N CYS A 198 1.79 3.49 3.92
CA CYS A 198 3.19 3.58 4.32
C CYS A 198 4.02 4.26 3.22
N VAL A 199 4.49 5.49 3.47
CA VAL A 199 5.28 6.28 2.50
C VAL A 199 6.54 5.54 2.04
N THR A 200 7.22 4.83 2.96
CA THR A 200 8.39 4.01 2.65
C THR A 200 8.04 2.84 1.74
N CYS A 201 6.95 2.12 2.04
CA CYS A 201 6.48 1.04 1.17
C CYS A 201 5.97 1.56 -0.16
N ARG A 202 5.31 2.71 -0.21
CA ARG A 202 4.78 3.34 -1.42
C ARG A 202 5.88 3.72 -2.41
N GLY A 203 7.01 4.23 -1.90
CA GLY A 203 8.21 4.47 -2.69
C GLY A 203 8.85 3.21 -3.26
N ILE A 204 8.49 2.03 -2.74
CA ILE A 204 9.00 0.71 -3.16
C ILE A 204 7.96 -0.02 -4.03
N SER A 205 6.68 0.05 -3.67
CA SER A 205 5.56 -0.73 -4.23
C SER A 205 5.11 -0.27 -5.62
N GLN A 206 5.29 1.03 -5.93
CA GLN A 206 4.85 1.63 -7.19
C GLN A 206 6.01 1.99 -8.13
N THR A 207 7.23 1.52 -7.85
CA THR A 207 8.32 1.71 -8.82
C THR A 207 7.98 0.96 -10.11
N PRO A 208 8.17 1.56 -11.30
CA PRO A 208 7.99 0.86 -12.57
C PRO A 208 8.74 -0.49 -12.61
N LYS A 209 9.85 -0.58 -11.88
CA LYS A 209 10.65 -1.79 -11.71
C LYS A 209 9.96 -2.89 -10.91
N LEU A 210 9.26 -2.58 -9.81
CA LEU A 210 8.55 -3.63 -9.07
C LEU A 210 7.31 -4.11 -9.85
N VAL A 211 6.61 -3.21 -10.55
CA VAL A 211 5.49 -3.58 -11.43
C VAL A 211 5.97 -4.53 -12.52
N GLU A 212 7.07 -4.17 -13.21
CA GLU A 212 7.69 -5.02 -14.22
C GLU A 212 8.20 -6.36 -13.62
N PHE A 213 8.76 -6.33 -12.42
CA PHE A 213 9.23 -7.53 -11.74
C PHE A 213 8.06 -8.49 -11.42
N ARG A 214 6.92 -7.97 -10.93
CA ARG A 214 5.72 -8.77 -10.66
C ARG A 214 5.13 -9.36 -11.94
N ARG A 215 5.08 -8.57 -13.03
CA ARG A 215 4.65 -9.04 -14.35
C ARG A 215 5.50 -10.22 -14.81
N ARG A 216 6.82 -10.09 -14.75
CA ARG A 216 7.76 -11.17 -15.12
C ARG A 216 7.67 -12.38 -14.20
N ALA A 217 7.41 -12.19 -12.91
CA ALA A 217 7.21 -13.31 -11.98
C ALA A 217 5.97 -14.13 -12.34
N HIS A 218 4.87 -13.46 -12.68
CA HIS A 218 3.65 -14.10 -13.15
C HIS A 218 3.88 -14.85 -14.48
N GLU A 219 4.60 -14.26 -15.44
CA GLU A 219 4.93 -14.92 -16.72
C GLU A 219 5.82 -16.17 -16.58
N GLN A 220 6.52 -16.31 -15.45
CA GLN A 220 7.41 -17.43 -15.16
C GLN A 220 6.82 -18.39 -14.13
N ASP A 221 5.52 -18.27 -13.83
CA ASP A 221 4.80 -19.07 -12.84
C ASP A 221 5.51 -19.09 -11.47
N LEU A 222 6.04 -17.93 -11.05
CA LEU A 222 6.73 -17.75 -9.78
C LEU A 222 5.77 -17.19 -8.74
N MET A 223 5.75 -17.83 -7.57
CA MET A 223 5.05 -17.32 -6.41
C MET A 223 5.95 -16.34 -5.67
N ILE A 224 5.55 -15.07 -5.59
CA ILE A 224 6.21 -14.08 -4.71
C ILE A 224 5.72 -14.34 -3.28
N LEU A 225 6.64 -14.62 -2.37
CA LEU A 225 6.32 -14.96 -0.99
C LEU A 225 6.36 -13.72 -0.09
N ASP A 226 7.38 -12.87 -0.24
CA ASP A 226 7.53 -11.64 0.53
C ASP A 226 8.40 -10.62 -0.23
N VAL A 227 8.11 -9.34 -0.07
CA VAL A 227 9.00 -8.25 -0.48
C VAL A 227 9.80 -7.81 0.74
N MET A 228 11.11 -8.03 0.74
CA MET A 228 12.02 -7.58 1.78
C MET A 228 12.57 -6.20 1.43
N SER A 229 12.27 -5.22 2.28
CA SER A 229 12.86 -3.89 2.20
C SER A 229 14.08 -3.79 3.11
N ASP A 230 15.24 -4.19 2.61
CA ASP A 230 16.52 -3.69 3.06
C ASP A 230 16.88 -2.44 2.22
N HIS A 231 17.16 -1.31 2.89
CA HIS A 231 17.23 0.07 2.36
C HIS A 231 18.12 0.30 1.11
N ILE A 232 18.85 -0.71 0.63
CA ILE A 232 19.86 -0.60 -0.42
C ILE A 232 19.53 -1.48 -1.65
N LEU A 233 18.86 -2.63 -1.49
CA LEU A 233 18.78 -3.63 -2.57
C LEU A 233 17.37 -4.05 -3.02
N GLN A 234 16.32 -3.75 -2.23
CA GLN A 234 14.93 -4.16 -2.51
C GLN A 234 14.84 -5.62 -2.97
N THR A 235 14.88 -6.54 -2.01
CA THR A 235 15.01 -7.97 -2.25
C THR A 235 13.65 -8.65 -2.20
N VAL A 236 13.35 -9.58 -3.11
CA VAL A 236 12.08 -10.31 -3.15
C VAL A 236 12.33 -11.80 -2.93
N ARG A 237 11.59 -12.41 -2.00
CA ARG A 237 11.56 -13.86 -1.82
C ARG A 237 10.53 -14.47 -2.76
N LEU A 238 10.94 -15.51 -3.47
CA LEU A 238 10.08 -16.18 -4.45
C LEU A 238 10.30 -17.70 -4.43
N CYS A 239 9.25 -18.41 -4.82
CA CYS A 239 9.23 -19.85 -5.05
C CYS A 239 8.92 -20.12 -6.53
N CYS A 240 9.73 -20.92 -7.21
CA CYS A 240 9.45 -21.32 -8.59
C CYS A 240 8.67 -22.63 -8.69
N VAL A 241 8.16 -22.94 -9.89
CA VAL A 241 7.43 -24.21 -10.16
C VAL A 241 8.24 -25.47 -9.81
N ALA A 242 9.57 -25.40 -9.86
CA ALA A 242 10.47 -26.48 -9.43
C ALA A 242 10.68 -26.56 -7.91
N GLY A 243 9.95 -25.77 -7.11
CA GLY A 243 10.05 -25.74 -5.65
C GLY A 243 11.27 -24.98 -5.10
N HIS A 244 12.02 -24.25 -5.93
CA HIS A 244 13.17 -23.50 -5.44
C HIS A 244 12.74 -22.24 -4.71
N LEU A 245 13.07 -22.18 -3.43
CA LEU A 245 13.01 -20.96 -2.63
C LEU A 245 14.27 -20.12 -2.87
N THR A 246 14.10 -18.87 -3.31
CA THR A 246 15.22 -17.95 -3.56
C THR A 246 14.88 -16.51 -3.18
N SER A 247 15.93 -15.71 -2.99
CA SER A 247 15.84 -14.26 -2.76
C SER A 247 16.58 -13.54 -3.88
N VAL A 248 15.95 -12.54 -4.49
CA VAL A 248 16.55 -11.79 -5.61
C VAL A 248 16.30 -10.30 -5.44
N GLY A 249 17.33 -9.47 -5.59
CA GLY A 249 17.16 -8.02 -5.69
C GLY A 249 16.41 -7.66 -6.97
N ILE A 250 15.42 -6.76 -6.91
CA ILE A 250 14.57 -6.41 -8.06
C ILE A 250 15.40 -6.03 -9.28
N ASN A 251 16.40 -5.14 -9.11
CA ASN A 251 17.28 -4.70 -10.20
C ASN A 251 18.11 -5.86 -10.80
N THR A 252 18.51 -6.82 -9.97
CA THR A 252 19.30 -7.97 -10.39
C THR A 252 18.41 -8.99 -11.10
N GLY A 253 17.19 -9.22 -10.62
CA GLY A 253 16.22 -10.13 -11.23
C GLY A 253 15.78 -9.64 -12.60
N LEU A 254 15.48 -8.34 -12.76
CA LEU A 254 15.09 -7.77 -14.05
C LEU A 254 16.18 -7.86 -15.13
N LYS A 255 17.45 -7.99 -14.75
CA LYS A 255 18.58 -8.20 -15.68
C LYS A 255 18.74 -9.66 -16.11
N ARG A 256 18.07 -10.61 -15.45
CA ARG A 256 18.15 -12.05 -15.77
C ARG A 256 17.06 -12.46 -16.73
N GLU A 257 17.26 -13.55 -17.45
CA GLU A 257 16.22 -14.20 -18.26
C GLU A 257 15.17 -14.90 -17.38
N LEU A 258 15.63 -15.65 -16.36
CA LEU A 258 14.77 -16.24 -15.32
C LEU A 258 14.97 -15.51 -13.99
N LEU A 259 13.87 -15.19 -13.28
CA LEU A 259 13.94 -14.51 -11.98
C LEU A 259 14.39 -15.45 -10.86
N CYS A 260 14.09 -16.75 -10.98
CA CYS A 260 14.61 -17.73 -10.05
C CYS A 260 16.13 -17.87 -10.23
N ALA A 261 16.90 -17.33 -9.28
CA ALA A 261 18.36 -17.37 -9.29
C ALA A 261 18.93 -18.78 -9.48
N ARG A 262 18.24 -19.79 -8.93
CA ARG A 262 18.63 -21.19 -9.05
C ARG A 262 18.38 -21.75 -10.43
N CYS A 263 17.30 -21.33 -11.11
CA CYS A 263 16.99 -21.74 -12.49
C CYS A 263 17.77 -20.91 -13.54
N SER A 264 18.11 -19.66 -13.22
CA SER A 264 18.78 -18.72 -14.14
C SER A 264 20.29 -18.88 -14.20
N GLY A 265 20.88 -19.62 -13.26
CA GLY A 265 22.31 -19.86 -13.24
C GLY A 265 22.71 -20.91 -14.29
N VAL A 266 23.93 -20.80 -14.83
CA VAL A 266 24.60 -21.78 -15.72
C VAL A 266 24.96 -23.09 -14.96
N GLY A 267 24.15 -23.44 -13.96
CA GLY A 267 24.46 -24.45 -12.97
C GLY A 267 23.25 -24.79 -12.13
N VAL A 268 22.08 -24.93 -12.76
CA VAL A 268 20.95 -25.63 -12.13
C VAL A 268 21.39 -27.07 -11.92
N ARG A 269 21.97 -27.36 -10.75
CA ARG A 269 21.99 -28.74 -10.27
C ARG A 269 20.59 -28.97 -9.71
N PRO A 270 19.81 -29.89 -10.28
CA PRO A 270 18.56 -30.29 -9.67
C PRO A 270 18.80 -30.61 -8.20
N GLU A 271 17.78 -30.45 -7.36
CA GLU A 271 17.87 -30.87 -5.97
C GLU A 271 18.41 -32.31 -5.92
N PRO A 272 19.45 -32.59 -5.12
CA PRO A 272 19.98 -33.93 -5.05
C PRO A 272 18.92 -34.88 -4.47
N THR A 273 18.51 -35.85 -5.28
CA THR A 273 17.57 -36.92 -4.95
C THR A 273 18.28 -38.28 -4.84
N VAL A 274 19.61 -38.28 -4.91
CA VAL A 274 20.43 -39.49 -4.88
C VAL A 274 21.52 -39.35 -3.82
N TYR A 275 21.69 -40.39 -3.01
CA TYR A 275 22.84 -40.58 -2.13
C TYR A 275 23.62 -41.82 -2.58
N TYR A 276 24.95 -41.74 -2.57
CA TYR A 276 25.81 -42.86 -2.92
C TYR A 276 27.06 -42.93 -2.05
N VAL A 277 27.65 -44.13 -1.98
CA VAL A 277 28.97 -44.39 -1.41
C VAL A 277 29.77 -45.17 -2.44
N VAL A 278 30.91 -44.62 -2.87
CA VAL A 278 31.81 -45.25 -3.87
C VAL A 278 33.20 -45.46 -3.30
N THR A 279 33.91 -46.47 -3.81
CA THR A 279 35.27 -46.83 -3.41
C THR A 279 36.09 -47.39 -4.58
N ASP A 280 37.42 -47.40 -4.44
CA ASP A 280 38.39 -48.07 -5.31
C ASP A 280 39.24 -49.13 -4.55
N GLY A 281 38.91 -49.39 -3.28
CA GLY A 281 39.70 -50.25 -2.39
C GLY A 281 40.81 -49.52 -1.61
N ALA A 282 41.16 -48.28 -1.97
CA ALA A 282 42.09 -47.42 -1.24
C ALA A 282 41.38 -46.26 -0.53
N MET A 283 40.33 -45.71 -1.14
CA MET A 283 39.55 -44.58 -0.66
C MET A 283 38.05 -44.86 -0.71
N VAL A 284 37.29 -44.16 0.12
CA VAL A 284 35.82 -44.15 0.11
C VAL A 284 35.31 -42.72 0.04
N LYS A 285 34.23 -42.51 -0.72
CA LYS A 285 33.57 -41.23 -0.89
C LYS A 285 32.04 -41.39 -0.74
N PRO A 286 31.44 -40.89 0.35
CA PRO A 286 30.02 -40.57 0.35
C PRO A 286 29.76 -39.35 -0.54
N GLY A 287 28.60 -39.28 -1.17
CA GLY A 287 28.23 -38.11 -1.95
C GLY A 287 26.79 -38.12 -2.41
N ILE A 288 26.37 -36.97 -2.94
CA ILE A 288 25.01 -36.78 -3.48
C ILE A 288 25.01 -36.44 -4.97
N SER A 289 23.89 -36.72 -5.62
CA SER A 289 23.62 -36.35 -7.01
C SER A 289 22.13 -36.07 -7.23
N SER A 290 21.82 -35.45 -8.35
CA SER A 290 20.48 -35.34 -8.91
C SER A 290 20.18 -36.45 -9.93
N GLY A 291 18.90 -36.65 -10.24
CA GLY A 291 18.45 -37.58 -11.28
C GLY A 291 18.64 -39.04 -10.87
N ASP A 292 19.22 -39.86 -11.75
CA ASP A 292 19.52 -41.27 -11.49
C ASP A 292 20.94 -41.51 -10.93
N GLY A 293 21.73 -40.44 -10.77
CA GLY A 293 23.11 -40.49 -10.27
C GLY A 293 24.16 -41.04 -11.24
N ARG A 294 23.77 -41.64 -12.39
CA ARG A 294 24.70 -42.38 -13.26
C ARG A 294 25.83 -41.52 -13.80
N GLY A 295 25.52 -40.34 -14.34
CA GLY A 295 26.54 -39.44 -14.88
C GLY A 295 27.59 -39.00 -13.84
N ARG A 296 27.17 -38.84 -12.58
CA ARG A 296 28.10 -38.52 -11.48
C ARG A 296 28.97 -39.71 -11.10
N LEU A 297 28.39 -40.91 -11.06
CA LEU A 297 29.13 -42.16 -10.80
C LEU A 297 30.14 -42.47 -11.92
N ASP A 298 29.78 -42.27 -13.18
CA ASP A 298 30.68 -42.44 -14.32
C ASP A 298 31.84 -41.44 -14.28
N THR A 299 31.58 -40.21 -13.83
CA THR A 299 32.64 -39.21 -13.58
C THR A 299 33.60 -39.71 -12.50
N HIS A 300 33.10 -40.24 -11.38
CA HIS A 300 33.96 -40.80 -10.32
C HIS A 300 34.79 -41.99 -10.79
N ARG A 301 34.19 -42.90 -11.58
CA ARG A 301 34.90 -44.04 -12.16
C ARG A 301 36.01 -43.58 -13.10
N SER A 302 35.70 -42.65 -14.01
CA SER A 302 36.64 -42.21 -15.05
C SER A 302 37.73 -41.25 -14.55
N GLN A 303 37.41 -40.34 -13.63
CA GLN A 303 38.35 -39.28 -13.18
C GLN A 303 39.11 -39.65 -11.91
N HIS A 304 38.53 -40.50 -11.05
CA HIS A 304 39.07 -40.80 -9.73
C HIS A 304 39.32 -42.28 -9.48
N GLY A 305 39.01 -43.17 -10.42
CA GLY A 305 39.16 -44.63 -10.25
C GLY A 305 38.14 -45.26 -9.30
N LEU A 306 37.19 -44.48 -8.75
CA LEU A 306 36.18 -44.91 -7.78
C LEU A 306 35.04 -45.66 -8.48
N GLY A 307 35.33 -46.88 -8.93
CA GLY A 307 34.42 -47.69 -9.76
C GLY A 307 33.46 -48.59 -8.98
N GLN A 308 33.75 -48.91 -7.71
CA GLN A 308 32.92 -49.80 -6.90
C GLN A 308 31.86 -49.01 -6.14
N VAL A 309 30.59 -49.24 -6.46
CA VAL A 309 29.45 -48.66 -5.74
C VAL A 309 29.12 -49.55 -4.54
N ARG A 310 29.19 -49.01 -3.33
CA ARG A 310 28.86 -49.73 -2.08
C ARG A 310 27.44 -49.45 -1.60
N ARG A 311 26.90 -48.27 -1.95
CA ARG A 311 25.51 -47.88 -1.70
C ARG A 311 25.06 -46.92 -2.79
N LEU A 312 23.83 -47.08 -3.27
CA LEU A 312 23.16 -46.15 -4.16
C LEU A 312 21.68 -46.13 -3.80
N ILE A 313 21.16 -44.96 -3.43
CA ILE A 313 19.76 -44.75 -3.07
C ILE A 313 19.25 -43.60 -3.92
N THR A 314 18.25 -43.86 -4.76
CA THR A 314 17.61 -42.87 -5.64
C THR A 314 16.27 -42.43 -5.10
N ASP A 315 15.65 -41.45 -5.76
CA ASP A 315 14.28 -40.99 -5.49
C ASP A 315 14.07 -40.52 -4.04
N LEU A 316 15.13 -40.00 -3.42
CA LEU A 316 15.06 -39.46 -2.07
C LEU A 316 14.14 -38.24 -2.03
N PRO A 317 13.35 -38.08 -0.94
CA PRO A 317 12.60 -36.86 -0.71
C PRO A 317 13.49 -35.61 -0.75
N VAL A 318 12.90 -34.48 -1.14
CA VAL A 318 13.60 -33.18 -1.21
C VAL A 318 14.32 -32.90 0.11
N GLY A 319 15.62 -32.58 0.03
CA GLY A 319 16.48 -32.29 1.18
C GLY A 319 17.14 -33.51 1.83
N ALA A 320 16.54 -34.70 1.72
CA ALA A 320 17.02 -35.89 2.43
C ALA A 320 18.46 -36.28 2.04
N ALA A 321 18.84 -36.18 0.76
CA ALA A 321 20.20 -36.47 0.32
C ALA A 321 21.24 -35.56 1.00
N ARG A 322 20.95 -34.25 1.12
CA ARG A 322 21.85 -33.31 1.79
C ARG A 322 21.93 -33.56 3.30
N ASP A 323 20.82 -33.94 3.91
CA ASP A 323 20.75 -34.17 5.34
C ASP A 323 21.55 -35.40 5.75
N VAL A 324 21.45 -36.50 4.99
CA VAL A 324 22.28 -37.69 5.24
C VAL A 324 23.76 -37.44 4.98
N GLU A 325 24.11 -36.73 3.89
CA GLU A 325 25.51 -36.40 3.59
C GLU A 325 26.13 -35.56 4.70
N ARG A 326 25.44 -34.50 5.13
CA ARG A 326 25.87 -33.65 6.24
C ARG A 326 26.02 -34.46 7.52
N HIS A 327 25.04 -35.29 7.85
CA HIS A 327 25.08 -36.16 9.04
C HIS A 327 26.33 -37.06 9.05
N VAL A 328 26.61 -37.73 7.92
CA VAL A 328 27.77 -38.62 7.80
C VAL A 328 29.07 -37.83 7.97
N LEU A 329 29.22 -36.70 7.26
CA LEU A 329 30.44 -35.89 7.33
C LEU A 329 30.68 -35.30 8.73
N ASP A 330 29.64 -34.79 9.38
CA ASP A 330 29.72 -34.24 10.74
C ASP A 330 30.09 -35.32 11.76
N CYS A 331 29.51 -36.52 11.63
CA CYS A 331 29.84 -37.65 12.50
C CYS A 331 31.30 -38.10 12.34
N LEU A 332 31.80 -38.25 11.11
CA LEU A 332 33.20 -38.58 10.85
C LEU A 332 34.15 -37.53 11.43
N ALA A 333 33.82 -36.25 11.24
CA ALA A 333 34.60 -35.14 11.79
C ALA A 333 34.64 -35.15 13.32
N SER A 334 33.51 -35.43 13.98
CA SER A 334 33.42 -35.55 15.45
C SER A 334 34.24 -36.71 16.01
N GLN A 335 34.47 -37.75 15.20
CA GLN A 335 35.30 -38.92 15.53
C GLN A 335 36.78 -38.73 15.22
N GLY A 336 37.18 -37.53 14.77
CA GLY A 336 38.55 -37.23 14.38
C GLY A 336 38.98 -37.90 13.07
N ILE A 337 38.06 -38.50 12.32
CA ILE A 337 38.35 -39.08 11.01
C ILE A 337 38.48 -37.93 10.02
N ARG A 338 39.69 -37.77 9.45
CA ARG A 338 40.02 -36.68 8.52
C ARG A 338 39.95 -37.16 7.07
N PRO A 339 39.50 -36.31 6.13
CA PRO A 339 39.57 -36.64 4.71
C PRO A 339 41.03 -36.70 4.25
N VAL A 340 41.31 -37.60 3.31
CA VAL A 340 42.62 -37.73 2.64
C VAL A 340 42.73 -36.85 1.40
N MET A 341 41.60 -36.42 0.84
CA MET A 341 41.53 -35.54 -0.31
C MET A 341 40.23 -34.74 -0.26
N GLY A 342 40.31 -33.42 -0.50
CA GLY A 342 39.14 -32.54 -0.42
C GLY A 342 38.41 -32.64 0.94
N SER A 343 37.09 -32.42 0.92
CA SER A 343 36.21 -32.52 2.10
C SER A 343 35.53 -33.88 2.27
N GLU A 344 35.59 -34.74 1.24
CA GLU A 344 34.65 -35.86 1.10
C GLU A 344 35.32 -37.22 0.83
N TYR A 345 36.65 -37.29 0.72
CA TYR A 345 37.36 -38.55 0.44
C TYR A 345 38.08 -39.04 1.68
N PHE A 346 37.85 -40.28 2.08
CA PHE A 346 38.41 -40.90 3.29
C PHE A 346 39.18 -42.18 2.95
N ARG A 347 40.02 -42.68 3.87
CA ARG A 347 40.69 -43.98 3.69
C ARG A 347 39.67 -45.12 3.63
N ALA A 348 39.91 -46.13 2.79
CA ALA A 348 39.02 -47.29 2.65
C ALA A 348 38.75 -48.05 3.95
N ALA A 349 39.65 -47.97 4.94
CA ALA A 349 39.45 -48.51 6.29
C ALA A 349 38.21 -47.94 7.01
N HIS A 350 37.65 -46.82 6.53
CA HIS A 350 36.44 -46.19 7.09
C HIS A 350 35.17 -46.50 6.28
N THR A 351 35.22 -47.40 5.28
CA THR A 351 34.06 -47.72 4.41
C THR A 351 32.87 -48.22 5.22
N ASP A 352 33.08 -49.18 6.12
CA ASP A 352 32.00 -49.75 6.94
C ASP A 352 31.40 -48.71 7.88
N ARG A 353 32.23 -47.78 8.40
CA ARG A 353 31.75 -46.69 9.24
C ARG A 353 30.88 -45.69 8.48
N VAL A 354 31.26 -45.36 7.24
CA VAL A 354 30.45 -44.50 6.35
C VAL A 354 29.08 -45.13 6.07
N LEU A 355 29.06 -46.43 5.78
CA LEU A 355 27.83 -47.18 5.52
C LEU A 355 26.94 -47.25 6.77
N GLU A 356 27.52 -47.57 7.93
CA GLU A 356 26.79 -47.65 9.21
C GLU A 356 26.12 -46.32 9.57
N LEU A 357 26.82 -45.19 9.40
CA LEU A 357 26.27 -43.86 9.67
C LEU A 357 25.12 -43.51 8.72
N ALA A 358 25.27 -43.81 7.42
CA ALA A 358 24.23 -43.56 6.44
C ALA A 358 22.99 -44.43 6.69
N ASP A 359 23.19 -45.73 6.87
CA ASP A 359 22.11 -46.70 7.10
C ASP A 359 21.38 -46.40 8.43
N GLY A 360 22.11 -46.03 9.47
CA GLY A 360 21.53 -45.59 10.75
C GLY A 360 20.68 -44.32 10.61
N TRP A 361 21.13 -43.35 9.81
CA TRP A 361 20.34 -42.15 9.53
C TRP A 361 19.06 -42.49 8.76
N PHE A 362 19.14 -43.34 7.74
CA PHE A 362 17.97 -43.74 6.96
C PHE A 362 16.97 -44.54 7.78
N ALA A 363 17.43 -45.46 8.64
CA ALA A 363 16.56 -46.21 9.54
C ALA A 363 15.81 -45.29 10.51
N ALA A 364 16.47 -44.24 11.03
CA ALA A 364 15.87 -43.32 11.98
C ALA A 364 14.91 -42.30 11.33
N ASN A 365 15.23 -41.81 10.13
CA ASN A 365 14.53 -40.68 9.52
C ASN A 365 13.59 -41.08 8.38
N LEU A 366 13.84 -42.20 7.72
CA LEU A 366 13.06 -42.71 6.58
C LEU A 366 12.78 -44.22 6.74
N PRO A 367 12.15 -44.68 7.84
CA PRO A 367 11.99 -46.11 8.15
C PRO A 367 11.13 -46.88 7.13
N ASN A 368 10.23 -46.18 6.43
CA ASN A 368 9.33 -46.77 5.43
C ASN A 368 9.85 -46.60 3.98
N PHE A 369 11.02 -45.98 3.79
CA PHE A 369 11.60 -45.78 2.47
C PHE A 369 12.43 -47.02 2.07
N PRO A 370 12.39 -47.49 0.81
CA PRO A 370 13.07 -48.71 0.39
C PRO A 370 14.59 -48.51 0.18
N TRP A 371 15.32 -48.08 1.21
CA TRP A 371 16.77 -47.81 1.15
C TRP A 371 17.65 -49.05 1.38
N ALA A 372 17.10 -50.13 1.95
CA ALA A 372 17.86 -51.32 2.37
C ALA A 372 18.25 -52.27 1.20
N ALA A 373 17.76 -52.02 -0.01
CA ALA A 373 18.12 -52.81 -1.18
C ALA A 373 19.48 -52.35 -1.74
N THR A 374 20.47 -53.24 -1.74
CA THR A 374 21.75 -53.04 -2.44
C THR A 374 21.68 -53.86 -3.74
N THR A 375 21.87 -53.21 -4.90
CA THR A 375 22.28 -53.87 -6.16
C THR A 375 23.79 -53.98 -6.22
#